data_AF-A0A7C1ZHK8-F1
#
_entry.id   AF-A0A7C1ZHK8-F1
#
_cell.length_a   1.000
_cell.length_b   1.000
_cell.length_c   1.000
_cell.angle_alpha   90.00
_cell.angle_beta   90.00
_cell.angle_gamma   90.00
#
_symmetry.space_group_name_H-M   'P 1'
#
loop_
_entity.id
_entity.type
_entity.pdbx_description
1 polymer ?
#
loop_
_entity_poly.entity_id
_entity_poly.type
_entity_poly.pdbx_seq_one_letter_code
_entity_poly.pdbx_strand_id
1 'polypeptide(L)'
;MTRNYVPNVGPSNAKIACIGEGPGEYEERNKIPFHPDAPAGEMLTNVLQRNALFRDEVFLGNLTKYRPHITNKFVLAKKEDVESGVSELAKDLARIRPNVIAAMGAWPLWYLTGKCGYERGKPKPGTGIENYRGSILPCILPGCEGLKVIATYHPSYVARNRTKYPIFDIDIARVKGDSKFPELNLPKLTMTIDPRGEQLKDCVDRIIKSGLVAADIEAIKHTTHILCYGFSINPEEAVCIVNRAHSFEFKWAVDKILSSGVKLIYHNGPYDQIISEANGFKIKNYFWDTMVAQHVMQPEMPRSLAYITSVNTREPYYKDETKGDEDTKSWTHKWWAVLENREKVYRYNCKDDARTFENYLVQEKELSSGPRGWIPTFDFEMSEIPVGVRISQAGMLRDEKKHRELKAALLYIWADFQSALNNLVGRKVNTNSSKQMCALLYDELGLKEKRKRDKNGKWVRTADEDALVSL
;
A
#
# COMPACT_ATOMS: atom_id res chain seq x y z
N MET A 1 -2.30 32.17 24.71
CA MET A 1 -3.37 32.12 23.70
C MET A 1 -4.46 31.21 24.24
N THR A 2 -5.69 31.73 24.33
CA THR A 2 -6.89 30.96 24.72
C THR A 2 -7.17 29.94 23.62
N ARG A 3 -7.24 28.64 23.96
CA ARG A 3 -7.59 27.58 23.00
C ARG A 3 -9.11 27.48 22.95
N ASN A 4 -9.68 27.50 21.75
CA ASN A 4 -11.13 27.40 21.62
C ASN A 4 -11.54 25.95 21.39
N TYR A 5 -12.60 25.55 22.08
CA TYR A 5 -13.25 24.26 21.89
C TYR A 5 -14.06 24.26 20.57
N VAL A 6 -13.89 23.21 19.78
CA VAL A 6 -14.58 22.97 18.51
C VAL A 6 -15.46 21.72 18.65
N PRO A 7 -16.80 21.86 18.69
CA PRO A 7 -17.72 20.72 18.82
C PRO A 7 -17.77 19.84 17.57
N ASN A 8 -18.27 18.62 17.73
CA ASN A 8 -18.77 17.85 16.58
C ASN A 8 -20.07 18.48 16.05
N VAL A 9 -20.31 18.41 14.74
CA VAL A 9 -21.51 18.99 14.11
C VAL A 9 -22.11 18.01 13.10
N GLY A 10 -23.41 18.12 12.85
CA GLY A 10 -24.12 17.31 11.85
C GLY A 10 -25.42 16.72 12.40
N PRO A 11 -26.21 16.05 11.55
CA PRO A 11 -27.53 15.59 11.90
C PRO A 11 -27.47 14.37 12.81
N SER A 12 -28.43 14.23 13.73
CA SER A 12 -28.48 13.12 14.69
C SER A 12 -28.77 11.76 14.06
N ASN A 13 -29.23 11.74 12.81
CA ASN A 13 -29.51 10.55 12.00
C ASN A 13 -28.53 10.38 10.82
N ALA A 14 -27.36 11.06 10.87
CA ALA A 14 -26.35 11.00 9.81
C ALA A 14 -25.98 9.55 9.45
N LYS A 15 -25.95 9.23 8.16
CA LYS A 15 -25.50 7.91 7.67
C LYS A 15 -23.99 7.82 7.46
N ILE A 16 -23.34 8.98 7.35
CA ILE A 16 -21.90 9.12 7.16
C ILE A 16 -21.34 9.99 8.29
N ALA A 17 -20.23 9.55 8.89
CA ALA A 17 -19.41 10.37 9.76
C ALA A 17 -18.02 10.58 9.16
N CYS A 18 -17.56 11.81 9.06
CA CYS A 18 -16.23 12.19 8.57
C CYS A 18 -15.38 12.67 9.74
N ILE A 19 -14.33 11.91 10.08
CA ILE A 19 -13.52 12.11 11.29
C ILE A 19 -12.09 12.50 10.92
N GLY A 20 -11.69 13.71 11.30
CA GLY A 20 -10.35 14.27 11.13
C GLY A 20 -9.47 14.17 12.37
N GLU A 21 -8.25 14.71 12.25
CA GLU A 21 -7.25 14.69 13.32
C GLU A 21 -7.59 15.70 14.44
N GLY A 22 -7.65 16.99 14.10
CA GLY A 22 -7.86 18.07 15.03
C GLY A 22 -8.14 19.39 14.30
N PRO A 23 -8.76 20.38 14.95
CA PRO A 23 -9.07 21.67 14.35
C PRO A 23 -7.85 22.40 13.82
N GLY A 24 -7.97 23.02 12.64
CA GLY A 24 -7.08 24.09 12.18
C GLY A 24 -7.42 25.45 12.78
N GLU A 25 -6.67 26.49 12.35
CA GLU A 25 -6.88 27.87 12.81
C GLU A 25 -8.28 28.41 12.52
N TYR A 26 -8.78 28.20 11.30
CA TYR A 26 -10.12 28.64 10.89
C TYR A 26 -11.21 27.91 11.68
N GLU A 27 -11.04 26.61 11.91
CA GLU A 27 -11.96 25.79 12.70
C GLU A 27 -11.99 26.23 14.17
N GLU A 28 -10.84 26.56 14.75
CA GLU A 28 -10.74 27.09 16.13
C GLU A 28 -11.39 28.48 16.26
N ARG A 29 -11.29 29.32 15.23
CA ARG A 29 -11.91 30.66 15.20
C ARG A 29 -13.44 30.57 15.09
N ASN A 30 -13.93 29.70 14.22
CA ASN A 30 -15.35 29.62 13.87
C ASN A 30 -16.11 28.51 14.61
N LYS A 31 -15.41 27.66 15.38
CA LYS A 31 -15.97 26.54 16.15
C LYS A 31 -16.74 25.53 15.29
N ILE A 32 -16.28 25.29 14.06
CA ILE A 32 -16.88 24.31 13.13
C ILE A 32 -15.75 23.42 12.58
N PRO A 33 -15.84 22.09 12.72
CA PRO A 33 -14.85 21.17 12.17
C PRO A 33 -14.88 21.18 10.64
N PHE A 34 -13.73 21.04 9.99
CA PHE A 34 -13.59 21.12 8.54
C PHE A 34 -14.27 22.35 7.92
N HIS A 35 -14.17 23.53 8.54
CA HIS A 35 -14.85 24.76 8.09
C HIS A 35 -14.73 24.95 6.56
N PRO A 36 -15.83 25.23 5.81
CA PRO A 36 -15.82 25.24 4.34
C PRO A 36 -14.80 26.21 3.73
N ASP A 37 -14.56 27.36 4.37
CA ASP A 37 -13.54 28.33 3.92
C ASP A 37 -12.10 27.97 4.31
N ALA A 38 -11.89 26.86 5.02
CA ALA A 38 -10.56 26.35 5.31
C ALA A 38 -10.12 25.37 4.20
N PRO A 39 -8.83 25.30 3.81
CA PRO A 39 -8.39 24.45 2.70
C PRO A 39 -8.79 22.97 2.81
N ALA A 40 -8.83 22.42 4.03
CA ALA A 40 -9.28 21.04 4.26
C ALA A 40 -10.81 20.91 4.12
N GLY A 41 -11.57 21.89 4.60
CA GLY A 41 -13.03 21.90 4.52
C GLY A 41 -13.54 22.16 3.12
N GLU A 42 -12.90 23.04 2.36
CA GLU A 42 -13.17 23.26 0.94
C GLU A 42 -12.95 21.97 0.15
N MET A 43 -11.79 21.32 0.32
CA MET A 43 -11.47 20.05 -0.32
C MET A 43 -12.50 18.95 0.01
N LEU A 44 -12.90 18.84 1.28
CA LEU A 44 -13.93 17.89 1.69
C LEU A 44 -15.30 18.22 1.07
N THR A 45 -15.68 19.50 1.07
CA THR A 45 -16.97 19.94 0.51
C THR A 45 -17.02 19.63 -1.00
N ASN A 46 -15.95 19.92 -1.73
CA ASN A 46 -15.85 19.67 -3.16
C ASN A 46 -15.97 18.18 -3.51
N VAL A 47 -15.30 17.29 -2.77
CA VAL A 47 -15.38 15.85 -3.05
C VAL A 47 -16.74 15.25 -2.65
N LEU A 48 -17.37 15.75 -1.58
CA LEU A 48 -18.72 15.34 -1.19
C LEU A 48 -19.73 15.73 -2.27
N GLN A 49 -19.69 16.97 -2.74
CA GLN A 49 -20.57 17.45 -3.81
C GLN A 49 -20.38 16.68 -5.12
N ARG A 50 -19.13 16.38 -5.50
CA ARG A 50 -18.83 15.55 -6.66
C ARG A 50 -19.46 14.16 -6.57
N ASN A 51 -19.55 13.63 -5.35
CA ASN A 51 -20.22 12.37 -5.06
C ASN A 51 -21.72 12.55 -4.75
N ALA A 52 -22.33 13.70 -5.02
CA ALA A 52 -23.73 14.00 -4.69
C ALA A 52 -24.08 13.69 -3.22
N LEU A 53 -23.26 14.21 -2.32
CA LEU A 53 -23.48 14.28 -0.88
C LEU A 53 -23.42 15.75 -0.45
N PHE A 54 -24.35 16.17 0.41
CA PHE A 54 -24.32 17.51 0.98
C PHE A 54 -23.66 17.50 2.35
N ARG A 55 -22.98 18.60 2.69
CA ARG A 55 -22.18 18.71 3.91
C ARG A 55 -23.04 18.64 5.17
N ASP A 56 -24.24 19.17 5.12
CA ASP A 56 -25.25 19.20 6.20
C ASP A 56 -25.92 17.84 6.44
N GLU A 57 -25.74 16.86 5.55
CA GLU A 57 -26.19 15.47 5.72
C GLU A 57 -25.15 14.59 6.44
N VAL A 58 -23.94 15.11 6.64
CA VAL A 58 -22.77 14.37 7.15
C VAL A 58 -22.45 14.82 8.57
N PHE A 59 -22.16 13.85 9.44
CA PHE A 59 -21.59 14.13 10.75
C PHE A 59 -20.10 14.44 10.62
N LEU A 60 -19.65 15.57 11.14
CA LEU A 60 -18.28 16.05 11.07
C LEU A 60 -17.69 16.16 12.47
N GLY A 61 -16.51 15.57 12.65
CA GLY A 61 -15.82 15.58 13.93
C GLY A 61 -14.31 15.44 13.79
N ASN A 62 -13.62 15.62 14.91
CA ASN A 62 -12.18 15.45 15.04
C ASN A 62 -11.85 14.60 16.28
N LEU A 63 -10.70 13.95 16.29
CA LEU A 63 -10.22 13.18 17.46
C LEU A 63 -9.96 14.08 18.68
N THR A 64 -9.43 15.29 18.47
CA THR A 64 -9.30 16.32 19.51
C THR A 64 -10.21 17.52 19.22
N LYS A 65 -10.69 18.17 20.27
CA LYS A 65 -11.60 19.34 20.19
C LYS A 65 -10.88 20.67 20.18
N TYR A 66 -9.57 20.65 20.37
CA TYR A 66 -8.73 21.84 20.41
C TYR A 66 -7.66 21.75 19.34
N ARG A 67 -7.25 22.90 18.80
CA ARG A 67 -6.14 22.95 17.85
C ARG A 67 -4.90 22.28 18.47
N PRO A 68 -4.30 21.26 17.82
CA PRO A 68 -3.17 20.51 18.37
C PRO A 68 -1.97 21.40 18.70
N HIS A 69 -1.61 22.28 17.77
CA HIS A 69 -0.46 23.19 17.86
C HIS A 69 -0.60 24.28 16.80
N ILE A 70 0.18 25.37 16.87
CA ILE A 70 0.17 26.44 15.85
C ILE A 70 0.49 25.89 14.44
N THR A 71 1.27 24.80 14.36
CA THR A 71 1.60 24.10 13.10
C THR A 71 0.55 23.07 12.67
N ASN A 72 -0.54 22.92 13.42
CA ASN A 72 -1.63 21.95 13.21
C ASN A 72 -1.19 20.47 13.20
N LYS A 73 0.03 20.15 13.65
CA LYS A 73 0.53 18.78 13.68
C LYS A 73 -0.10 18.02 14.85
N PHE A 74 -0.88 16.98 14.55
CA PHE A 74 -1.57 16.18 15.57
C PHE A 74 -0.63 15.53 16.60
N VAL A 75 0.58 15.12 16.20
CA VAL A 75 1.58 14.54 17.13
C VAL A 75 1.98 15.48 18.28
N LEU A 76 1.70 16.78 18.16
CA LEU A 76 1.96 17.79 19.18
C LEU A 76 0.71 18.09 20.05
N ALA A 77 -0.42 17.39 19.84
CA ALA A 77 -1.61 17.53 20.65
C ALA A 77 -1.35 17.09 22.10
N LYS A 78 -2.01 17.74 23.07
CA LYS A 78 -1.97 17.29 24.45
C LYS A 78 -2.74 15.99 24.59
N LYS A 79 -2.17 15.06 25.33
CA LYS A 79 -2.73 13.71 25.50
C LYS A 79 -4.14 13.77 26.10
N GLU A 80 -4.36 14.63 27.09
CA GLU A 80 -5.62 14.79 27.79
C GLU A 80 -6.73 15.29 26.84
N ASP A 81 -6.40 16.20 25.92
CA ASP A 81 -7.35 16.72 24.93
C ASP A 81 -7.76 15.63 23.92
N VAL A 82 -6.82 14.77 23.53
CA VAL A 82 -7.08 13.67 22.60
C VAL A 82 -7.93 12.61 23.30
N GLU A 83 -7.59 12.21 24.52
CA GLU A 83 -8.36 11.23 25.29
C GLU A 83 -9.79 11.71 25.55
N SER A 84 -9.95 12.96 25.98
CA SER A 84 -11.26 13.58 26.17
C SER A 84 -12.05 13.69 24.86
N GLY A 85 -11.40 14.16 23.78
CA GLY A 85 -12.04 14.31 22.48
C GLY A 85 -12.47 12.98 21.85
N VAL A 86 -11.65 11.94 21.97
CA VAL A 86 -11.97 10.57 21.51
C VAL A 86 -13.11 9.97 22.33
N SER A 87 -13.12 10.18 23.65
CA SER A 87 -14.23 9.73 24.52
C SER A 87 -15.55 10.41 24.15
N GLU A 88 -15.52 11.71 23.89
CA GLU A 88 -16.70 12.44 23.43
C GLU A 88 -17.16 11.97 22.05
N LEU A 89 -16.22 11.78 21.12
CA LEU A 89 -16.50 11.26 19.78
C LEU A 89 -17.13 9.86 19.83
N ALA A 90 -16.63 8.97 20.69
CA ALA A 90 -17.20 7.63 20.87
C ALA A 90 -18.66 7.71 21.34
N LYS A 91 -18.98 8.61 22.29
CA LYS A 91 -20.36 8.82 22.76
C LYS A 91 -21.27 9.33 21.64
N ASP A 92 -20.81 10.27 20.84
CA ASP A 92 -21.58 10.79 19.70
C ASP A 92 -21.82 9.72 18.63
N LEU A 93 -20.78 8.96 18.26
CA LEU A 93 -20.89 7.89 17.27
C LEU A 93 -21.78 6.74 17.76
N ALA A 94 -21.71 6.39 19.05
CA ALA A 94 -22.58 5.38 19.65
C ALA A 94 -24.06 5.81 19.66
N ARG A 95 -24.32 7.13 19.78
CA ARG A 95 -25.67 7.71 19.75
C ARG A 95 -26.22 7.82 18.33
N ILE A 96 -25.41 8.32 17.39
CA ILE A 96 -25.84 8.57 16.01
C ILE A 96 -25.89 7.27 15.19
N ARG A 97 -24.96 6.34 15.48
CA ARG A 97 -24.74 5.09 14.74
C ARG A 97 -24.76 5.29 13.22
N PRO A 98 -23.80 6.05 12.66
CA PRO A 98 -23.68 6.17 11.21
C PRO A 98 -23.44 4.80 10.59
N ASN A 99 -23.91 4.58 9.37
CA ASN A 99 -23.65 3.31 8.67
C ASN A 99 -22.16 3.16 8.33
N VAL A 100 -21.44 4.29 8.15
CA VAL A 100 -20.02 4.29 7.83
C VAL A 100 -19.30 5.53 8.38
N ILE A 101 -18.06 5.34 8.80
CA ILE A 101 -17.14 6.38 9.25
C ILE A 101 -16.02 6.52 8.21
N ALA A 102 -15.87 7.69 7.61
CA ALA A 102 -14.69 8.06 6.84
C ALA A 102 -13.57 8.54 7.78
N ALA A 103 -12.57 7.69 8.00
CA ALA A 103 -11.39 8.03 8.80
C ALA A 103 -10.38 8.80 7.94
N MET A 104 -10.28 10.11 8.16
CA MET A 104 -9.52 11.03 7.32
C MET A 104 -8.10 11.21 7.85
N GLY A 105 -7.16 10.42 7.34
CA GLY A 105 -5.76 10.47 7.73
C GLY A 105 -5.32 9.36 8.67
N ALA A 106 -4.03 9.35 9.00
CA ALA A 106 -3.39 8.24 9.70
C ALA A 106 -3.76 8.15 11.19
N TRP A 107 -4.06 9.28 11.84
CA TRP A 107 -4.49 9.26 13.24
C TRP A 107 -5.94 8.79 13.41
N PRO A 108 -6.94 9.25 12.63
CA PRO A 108 -8.27 8.67 12.66
C PRO A 108 -8.28 7.19 12.35
N LEU A 109 -7.50 6.74 11.36
CA LEU A 109 -7.29 5.32 11.10
C LEU A 109 -6.86 4.57 12.38
N TRP A 110 -5.81 5.04 13.04
CA TRP A 110 -5.28 4.40 14.25
C TRP A 110 -6.29 4.37 15.40
N TYR A 111 -6.88 5.52 15.76
CA TYR A 111 -7.80 5.59 16.90
C TYR A 111 -9.11 4.84 16.67
N LEU A 112 -9.61 4.82 15.43
CA LEU A 112 -10.87 4.16 15.11
C LEU A 112 -10.72 2.65 14.88
N THR A 113 -9.55 2.15 14.46
CA THR A 113 -9.39 0.75 13.99
C THR A 113 -8.21 0.00 14.59
N GLY A 114 -7.26 0.69 15.24
CA GLY A 114 -5.99 0.11 15.69
C GLY A 114 -5.03 -0.23 14.56
N LYS A 115 -5.29 0.18 13.31
CA LYS A 115 -4.39 -0.04 12.17
C LYS A 115 -3.43 1.12 11.99
N CYS A 116 -2.18 0.82 11.65
CA CYS A 116 -1.16 1.81 11.32
C CYS A 116 -0.03 1.17 10.48
N GLY A 117 0.93 1.99 10.05
CA GLY A 117 2.17 1.52 9.45
C GLY A 117 3.13 0.91 10.49
N TYR A 118 4.21 0.32 10.00
CA TYR A 118 5.24 -0.32 10.81
C TYR A 118 6.60 0.32 10.55
N GLU A 119 7.45 0.34 11.57
CA GLU A 119 8.86 0.72 11.48
C GLU A 119 9.70 -0.20 12.37
N ARG A 120 10.65 -0.90 11.76
CA ARG A 120 11.50 -1.94 12.36
C ARG A 120 10.69 -3.02 13.08
N GLY A 121 9.66 -3.53 12.41
CA GLY A 121 8.77 -4.58 12.91
C GLY A 121 7.80 -4.12 13.99
N LYS A 122 7.75 -2.82 14.32
CA LYS A 122 6.89 -2.28 15.38
C LYS A 122 5.80 -1.37 14.81
N PRO A 123 4.56 -1.45 15.33
CA PRO A 123 3.51 -0.50 14.97
C PRO A 123 3.96 0.94 15.23
N LYS A 124 3.72 1.81 14.24
CA LYS A 124 4.03 3.24 14.29
C LYS A 124 2.75 4.05 14.05
N PRO A 125 2.01 4.39 15.13
CA PRO A 125 0.81 5.23 15.04
C PRO A 125 1.06 6.53 14.28
N GLY A 126 0.04 7.02 13.57
CA GLY A 126 0.16 8.22 12.72
C GLY A 126 0.86 7.96 11.37
N THR A 127 1.05 6.70 10.97
CA THR A 127 1.58 6.31 9.66
C THR A 127 0.72 5.22 8.99
N GLY A 128 1.02 4.89 7.74
CA GLY A 128 0.39 3.77 7.03
C GLY A 128 -0.88 4.08 6.24
N ILE A 129 -1.31 5.35 6.18
CA ILE A 129 -2.56 5.71 5.48
C ILE A 129 -2.55 5.33 3.99
N GLU A 130 -1.40 5.38 3.32
CA GLU A 130 -1.28 4.98 1.91
C GLU A 130 -1.61 3.50 1.68
N ASN A 131 -1.33 2.64 2.67
CA ASN A 131 -1.62 1.22 2.61
C ASN A 131 -3.10 0.95 2.90
N TYR A 132 -3.65 1.60 3.92
CA TYR A 132 -4.99 1.30 4.43
C TYR A 132 -6.11 2.09 3.75
N ARG A 133 -5.82 3.16 3.00
CA ARG A 133 -6.88 3.93 2.32
C ARG A 133 -7.73 3.03 1.42
N GLY A 134 -9.04 3.25 1.46
CA GLY A 134 -10.05 2.40 0.85
C GLY A 134 -10.41 1.13 1.64
N SER A 135 -9.61 0.70 2.61
CA SER A 135 -9.92 -0.50 3.41
C SER A 135 -11.19 -0.27 4.24
N ILE A 136 -12.04 -1.30 4.28
CA ILE A 136 -13.23 -1.33 5.14
C ILE A 136 -12.86 -2.10 6.41
N LEU A 137 -12.90 -1.43 7.55
CA LEU A 137 -12.39 -1.94 8.82
C LEU A 137 -13.47 -1.83 9.91
N PRO A 138 -13.47 -2.72 10.91
CA PRO A 138 -14.34 -2.57 12.07
C PRO A 138 -13.84 -1.42 12.97
N CYS A 139 -14.78 -0.66 13.52
CA CYS A 139 -14.49 0.32 14.57
C CYS A 139 -14.20 -0.39 15.90
N ILE A 140 -13.21 0.11 16.65
CA ILE A 140 -12.79 -0.41 17.96
C ILE A 140 -13.11 0.54 19.11
N LEU A 141 -13.74 1.70 18.84
CA LEU A 141 -14.12 2.61 19.92
C LEU A 141 -15.20 1.99 20.80
N PRO A 142 -15.16 2.20 22.13
CA PRO A 142 -16.16 1.67 23.05
C PRO A 142 -17.59 2.10 22.66
N GLY A 143 -18.51 1.15 22.55
CA GLY A 143 -19.92 1.38 22.18
C GLY A 143 -20.14 1.60 20.68
N CYS A 144 -19.08 1.59 19.88
CA CYS A 144 -19.10 1.72 18.43
C CYS A 144 -18.74 0.41 17.71
N GLU A 145 -18.71 -0.71 18.44
CA GLU A 145 -18.41 -2.02 17.87
C GLU A 145 -19.40 -2.34 16.73
N GLY A 146 -18.86 -2.87 15.64
CA GLY A 146 -19.62 -3.16 14.42
C GLY A 146 -19.86 -1.97 13.49
N LEU A 147 -19.54 -0.73 13.88
CA LEU A 147 -19.53 0.39 12.92
C LEU A 147 -18.41 0.19 11.90
N LYS A 148 -18.70 0.48 10.63
CA LYS A 148 -17.72 0.40 9.56
C LYS A 148 -16.85 1.65 9.51
N VAL A 149 -15.57 1.47 9.28
CA VAL A 149 -14.60 2.54 9.07
C VAL A 149 -13.95 2.36 7.71
N ILE A 150 -14.03 3.37 6.86
CA ILE A 150 -13.29 3.44 5.60
C ILE A 150 -12.20 4.48 5.77
N ALA A 151 -10.95 4.04 5.66
CA ALA A 151 -9.82 4.93 5.74
C ALA A 151 -9.64 5.70 4.43
N THR A 152 -9.26 6.97 4.53
CA THR A 152 -8.94 7.79 3.35
C THR A 152 -7.93 8.89 3.69
N TYR A 153 -7.38 9.55 2.67
CA TYR A 153 -6.48 10.66 2.88
C TYR A 153 -7.14 11.80 3.66
N HIS A 154 -6.37 12.49 4.50
CA HIS A 154 -6.85 13.71 5.11
C HIS A 154 -7.04 14.79 4.03
N PRO A 155 -8.17 15.54 3.98
CA PRO A 155 -8.42 16.56 2.96
C PRO A 155 -7.29 17.60 2.83
N SER A 156 -6.69 18.01 3.96
CA SER A 156 -5.52 18.91 3.96
C SER A 156 -4.30 18.35 3.22
N TYR A 157 -4.09 17.02 3.21
CA TYR A 157 -3.01 16.37 2.45
C TYR A 157 -3.31 16.42 0.95
N VAL A 158 -4.55 16.13 0.55
CA VAL A 158 -4.99 16.21 -0.85
C VAL A 158 -4.94 17.66 -1.37
N ALA A 159 -5.30 18.65 -0.53
CA ALA A 159 -5.18 20.07 -0.87
C ALA A 159 -3.74 20.49 -1.20
N ARG A 160 -2.74 19.90 -0.51
CA ARG A 160 -1.31 20.12 -0.79
C ARG A 160 -0.77 19.26 -1.93
N ASN A 161 -1.37 18.10 -2.19
CA ASN A 161 -0.95 17.17 -3.22
C ASN A 161 -2.16 16.73 -4.08
N ARG A 162 -2.51 17.57 -5.06
CA ARG A 162 -3.69 17.36 -5.91
C ARG A 162 -3.64 16.09 -6.76
N THR A 163 -2.47 15.49 -6.97
CA THR A 163 -2.34 14.18 -7.65
C THR A 163 -3.07 13.05 -6.91
N LYS A 164 -3.41 13.25 -5.63
CA LYS A 164 -4.15 12.29 -4.81
C LYS A 164 -5.66 12.47 -4.85
N TYR A 165 -6.16 13.51 -5.52
CA TYR A 165 -7.59 13.80 -5.61
C TYR A 165 -8.40 12.65 -6.23
N PRO A 166 -7.98 12.01 -7.34
CA PRO A 166 -8.76 10.90 -7.91
C PRO A 166 -8.91 9.71 -6.95
N ILE A 167 -7.86 9.40 -6.20
CA ILE A 167 -7.89 8.32 -5.20
C ILE A 167 -8.80 8.70 -4.02
N PHE A 168 -8.73 9.95 -3.58
CA PHE A 168 -9.62 10.47 -2.54
C PHE A 168 -11.09 10.43 -2.98
N ASP A 169 -11.39 10.79 -4.23
CA ASP A 169 -12.73 10.70 -4.82
C ASP A 169 -13.26 9.27 -4.84
N ILE A 170 -12.45 8.30 -5.26
CA ILE A 170 -12.78 6.87 -5.22
C ILE A 170 -13.12 6.40 -3.79
N ASP A 171 -12.34 6.80 -2.80
CA ASP A 171 -12.59 6.42 -1.41
C ASP A 171 -13.93 7.03 -0.91
N ILE A 172 -14.23 8.28 -1.25
CA ILE A 172 -15.50 8.93 -0.88
C ILE A 172 -16.70 8.31 -1.62
N ALA A 173 -16.54 7.92 -2.89
CA ALA A 173 -17.54 7.16 -3.62
C ALA A 173 -17.86 5.84 -2.91
N ARG A 174 -16.83 5.16 -2.37
CA ARG A 174 -17.03 3.95 -1.55
C ARG A 174 -17.73 4.26 -0.23
N VAL A 175 -17.36 5.33 0.47
CA VAL A 175 -18.06 5.80 1.68
C VAL A 175 -19.54 6.02 1.37
N LYS A 176 -19.88 6.68 0.26
CA LYS A 176 -21.27 6.84 -0.18
C LYS A 176 -21.95 5.48 -0.39
N GLY A 177 -21.31 4.56 -1.10
CA GLY A 177 -21.84 3.22 -1.34
C GLY A 177 -22.15 2.47 -0.05
N ASP A 178 -21.19 2.43 0.87
CA ASP A 178 -21.31 1.74 2.16
C ASP A 178 -22.22 2.45 3.17
N SER A 179 -22.53 3.74 2.96
CA SER A 179 -23.51 4.46 3.79
C SER A 179 -24.94 3.95 3.64
N LYS A 180 -25.23 3.14 2.62
CA LYS A 180 -26.59 2.63 2.33
C LYS A 180 -27.01 1.49 3.27
N PHE A 181 -26.06 0.83 3.93
CA PHE A 181 -26.31 -0.37 4.74
C PHE A 181 -25.35 -0.40 5.94
N PRO A 182 -25.78 -0.80 7.15
CA PRO A 182 -24.93 -0.80 8.33
C PRO A 182 -23.93 -1.97 8.39
N GLU A 183 -24.18 -3.06 7.67
CA GLU A 183 -23.44 -4.32 7.81
C GLU A 183 -22.01 -4.23 7.24
N LEU A 184 -21.06 -4.82 7.98
CA LEU A 184 -19.68 -5.03 7.54
C LEU A 184 -19.61 -6.20 6.55
N ASN A 185 -19.81 -5.89 5.27
CA ASN A 185 -19.73 -6.86 4.18
C ASN A 185 -18.30 -6.94 3.66
N LEU A 186 -17.48 -7.82 4.24
CA LEU A 186 -16.14 -8.13 3.74
C LEU A 186 -16.18 -9.36 2.80
N PRO A 187 -15.23 -9.45 1.86
CA PRO A 187 -15.08 -10.65 1.04
C PRO A 187 -14.90 -11.89 1.90
N LYS A 188 -15.58 -12.99 1.53
CA LYS A 188 -15.34 -14.31 2.12
C LYS A 188 -14.43 -15.08 1.18
N LEU A 189 -13.42 -15.74 1.74
CA LEU A 189 -12.46 -16.54 0.98
C LEU A 189 -12.27 -17.90 1.64
N THR A 190 -12.69 -18.95 0.93
CA THR A 190 -12.44 -20.34 1.30
C THR A 190 -11.05 -20.72 0.79
N MET A 191 -10.17 -21.07 1.72
CA MET A 191 -8.77 -21.42 1.42
C MET A 191 -8.54 -22.91 1.62
N THR A 192 -8.10 -23.60 0.57
CA THR A 192 -7.57 -24.97 0.67
C THR A 192 -6.06 -24.91 0.66
N ILE A 193 -5.42 -25.10 1.81
CA ILE A 193 -3.97 -24.99 1.97
C ILE A 193 -3.36 -26.37 2.09
N ASP A 194 -2.32 -26.62 1.28
CA ASP A 194 -1.55 -27.86 1.27
C ASP A 194 -2.42 -29.13 1.10
N PRO A 195 -3.35 -29.16 0.10
CA PRO A 195 -4.13 -30.35 -0.17
C PRO A 195 -3.22 -31.50 -0.62
N ARG A 196 -3.59 -32.73 -0.28
CA ARG A 196 -2.78 -33.94 -0.54
C ARG A 196 -3.63 -35.09 -1.06
N GLY A 197 -2.99 -36.06 -1.72
CA GLY A 197 -3.67 -37.26 -2.23
C GLY A 197 -4.90 -36.93 -3.08
N GLU A 198 -6.04 -37.53 -2.75
CA GLU A 198 -7.30 -37.35 -3.48
C GLU A 198 -7.78 -35.90 -3.47
N GLN A 199 -7.64 -35.18 -2.34
CA GLN A 199 -8.02 -33.77 -2.25
C GLN A 199 -7.22 -32.90 -3.22
N LEU A 200 -5.92 -33.16 -3.37
CA LEU A 200 -5.07 -32.44 -4.32
C LEU A 200 -5.52 -32.71 -5.76
N LYS A 201 -5.79 -33.98 -6.08
CA LYS A 201 -6.28 -34.36 -7.40
C LYS A 201 -7.61 -33.67 -7.72
N ASP A 202 -8.54 -33.63 -6.78
CA ASP A 202 -9.83 -32.95 -6.95
C ASP A 202 -9.65 -31.44 -7.14
N CYS A 203 -8.72 -30.81 -6.41
CA CYS A 203 -8.38 -29.40 -6.63
C CYS A 203 -7.82 -29.17 -8.04
N VAL A 204 -6.87 -29.99 -8.49
CA VAL A 204 -6.29 -29.90 -9.84
C VAL A 204 -7.36 -30.06 -10.92
N ASP A 205 -8.20 -31.10 -10.80
CA ASP A 205 -9.24 -31.37 -11.79
C ASP A 205 -10.29 -30.22 -11.83
N ARG A 206 -10.63 -29.62 -10.68
CA ARG A 206 -11.51 -28.44 -10.61
C ARG A 206 -10.88 -27.19 -11.21
N ILE A 207 -9.61 -26.92 -10.92
CA ILE A 207 -8.88 -25.77 -11.49
C ILE A 207 -8.81 -25.88 -13.01
N ILE A 208 -8.49 -27.05 -13.55
CA ILE A 208 -8.43 -27.23 -15.01
C ILE A 208 -9.82 -27.07 -15.63
N LYS A 209 -10.85 -27.63 -14.99
CA LYS A 209 -12.23 -27.56 -15.46
C LYS A 209 -12.82 -26.14 -15.45
N SER A 210 -12.32 -25.22 -14.60
CA SER A 210 -12.82 -23.84 -14.56
C SER A 210 -12.55 -23.07 -15.85
N GLY A 211 -11.51 -23.47 -16.62
CA GLY A 211 -11.12 -22.83 -17.88
C GLY A 211 -10.41 -21.48 -17.74
N LEU A 212 -10.48 -20.86 -16.55
CA LEU A 212 -9.86 -19.59 -16.19
C LEU A 212 -9.49 -19.61 -14.70
N VAL A 213 -8.26 -19.22 -14.37
CA VAL A 213 -7.75 -19.25 -12.99
C VAL A 213 -6.71 -18.14 -12.80
N ALA A 214 -6.72 -17.48 -11.65
CA ALA A 214 -5.63 -16.61 -11.22
C ALA A 214 -4.54 -17.43 -10.53
N ALA A 215 -3.29 -17.05 -10.71
CA ALA A 215 -2.17 -17.79 -10.17
C ALA A 215 -1.05 -16.85 -9.70
N ASP A 216 -0.32 -17.27 -8.68
CA ASP A 216 0.77 -16.53 -8.03
C ASP A 216 1.72 -17.51 -7.36
N ILE A 217 3.03 -17.23 -7.40
CA ILE A 217 4.03 -17.97 -6.63
C ILE A 217 4.52 -17.19 -5.42
N GLU A 218 4.89 -17.92 -4.37
CA GLU A 218 5.79 -17.39 -3.34
C GLU A 218 7.14 -18.09 -3.46
N ALA A 219 8.23 -17.31 -3.44
CA ALA A 219 9.58 -17.81 -3.65
C ALA A 219 10.57 -17.24 -2.62
N ILE A 220 11.66 -17.97 -2.36
CA ILE A 220 12.74 -17.46 -1.49
C ILE A 220 13.49 -16.34 -2.21
N LYS A 221 13.52 -15.17 -1.58
CA LYS A 221 14.22 -13.97 -2.07
C LYS A 221 15.65 -14.29 -2.53
N HIS A 222 16.04 -13.76 -3.68
CA HIS A 222 17.35 -13.96 -4.33
C HIS A 222 17.66 -15.40 -4.77
N THR A 223 16.67 -16.28 -4.80
CA THR A 223 16.79 -17.63 -5.36
C THR A 223 15.65 -17.88 -6.34
N THR A 224 15.70 -19.02 -7.04
CA THR A 224 14.59 -19.51 -7.85
C THR A 224 13.71 -20.50 -7.10
N HIS A 225 13.93 -20.75 -5.81
CA HIS A 225 13.18 -21.77 -5.08
C HIS A 225 11.75 -21.33 -4.78
N ILE A 226 10.77 -21.99 -5.40
CA ILE A 226 9.34 -21.80 -5.15
C ILE A 226 8.96 -22.50 -3.84
N LEU A 227 8.27 -21.78 -2.95
CA LEU A 227 7.74 -22.27 -1.67
C LEU A 227 6.32 -22.82 -1.81
N CYS A 228 5.48 -22.15 -2.60
CA CYS A 228 4.14 -22.58 -2.91
C CYS A 228 3.65 -21.95 -4.21
N TYR A 229 2.62 -22.55 -4.81
CA TYR A 229 1.92 -22.06 -5.98
C TYR A 229 0.44 -21.96 -5.65
N GLY A 230 -0.08 -20.75 -5.78
CA GLY A 230 -1.46 -20.41 -5.53
C GLY A 230 -2.29 -20.42 -6.80
N PHE A 231 -3.57 -20.80 -6.64
CA PHE A 231 -4.55 -20.80 -7.71
C PHE A 231 -5.92 -20.38 -7.18
N SER A 232 -6.59 -19.45 -7.86
CA SER A 232 -7.96 -19.06 -7.53
C SER A 232 -8.86 -19.12 -8.76
N ILE A 233 -9.95 -19.88 -8.66
CA ILE A 233 -10.92 -20.09 -9.75
C ILE A 233 -12.02 -19.01 -9.76
N ASN A 234 -12.17 -18.28 -8.66
CA ASN A 234 -13.11 -17.17 -8.46
C ASN A 234 -12.72 -16.39 -7.19
N PRO A 235 -13.28 -15.19 -6.94
CA PRO A 235 -12.90 -14.38 -5.77
C PRO A 235 -13.12 -15.02 -4.39
N GLU A 236 -13.90 -16.09 -4.30
CA GLU A 236 -14.31 -16.72 -3.03
C GLU A 236 -13.59 -18.04 -2.75
N GLU A 237 -12.81 -18.56 -3.68
CA GLU A 237 -12.09 -19.83 -3.53
C GLU A 237 -10.64 -19.74 -4.03
N ALA A 238 -9.70 -20.17 -3.18
CA ALA A 238 -8.29 -20.29 -3.52
C ALA A 238 -7.69 -21.59 -2.97
N VAL A 239 -6.72 -22.12 -3.70
CA VAL A 239 -5.95 -23.32 -3.37
C VAL A 239 -4.47 -22.96 -3.37
N CYS A 240 -3.77 -23.22 -2.27
CA CYS A 240 -2.32 -23.05 -2.16
C CYS A 240 -1.65 -24.43 -2.13
N ILE A 241 -0.90 -24.76 -3.19
CA ILE A 241 -0.17 -26.01 -3.31
C ILE A 241 1.26 -25.79 -2.82
N VAL A 242 1.65 -26.48 -1.74
CA VAL A 242 2.92 -26.25 -1.05
C VAL A 242 4.05 -27.09 -1.65
N ASN A 243 5.19 -26.46 -1.94
CA ASN A 243 6.40 -27.15 -2.39
C ASN A 243 7.19 -27.68 -1.20
N ARG A 244 6.84 -28.89 -0.75
CA ARG A 244 7.63 -29.61 0.26
C ARG A 244 8.89 -30.19 -0.40
N ALA A 245 9.99 -30.30 0.35
CA ALA A 245 11.25 -30.86 -0.16
C ALA A 245 11.01 -32.21 -0.85
N HIS A 246 11.38 -32.32 -2.13
CA HIS A 246 11.18 -33.50 -2.98
C HIS A 246 9.72 -33.92 -3.22
N SER A 247 8.75 -33.00 -3.14
CA SER A 247 7.35 -33.31 -3.40
C SER A 247 7.08 -33.60 -4.87
N PHE A 248 6.88 -34.88 -5.21
CA PHE A 248 6.36 -35.30 -6.51
C PHE A 248 4.94 -34.75 -6.74
N GLU A 249 4.11 -34.72 -5.70
CA GLU A 249 2.74 -34.20 -5.76
C GLU A 249 2.70 -32.73 -6.19
N PHE A 250 3.58 -31.89 -5.65
CA PHE A 250 3.68 -30.48 -6.03
C PHE A 250 4.01 -30.34 -7.51
N LYS A 251 5.07 -31.03 -7.97
CA LYS A 251 5.50 -30.98 -9.37
C LYS A 251 4.42 -31.48 -10.31
N TRP A 252 3.81 -32.61 -9.99
CA TRP A 252 2.71 -33.17 -10.76
C TRP A 252 1.52 -32.22 -10.86
N ALA A 253 1.07 -31.66 -9.73
CA ALA A 253 -0.11 -30.80 -9.70
C ALA A 253 0.11 -29.51 -10.49
N VAL A 254 1.23 -28.83 -10.25
CA VAL A 254 1.58 -27.57 -10.92
C VAL A 254 1.79 -27.80 -12.42
N ASP A 255 2.56 -28.82 -12.82
CA ASP A 255 2.77 -29.14 -14.23
C ASP A 255 1.45 -29.48 -14.94
N LYS A 256 0.59 -30.29 -14.30
CA LYS A 256 -0.71 -30.68 -14.86
C LYS A 256 -1.64 -29.48 -15.04
N ILE A 257 -1.64 -28.51 -14.11
CA ILE A 257 -2.41 -27.28 -14.25
C ILE A 257 -1.84 -26.40 -15.37
N LEU A 258 -0.55 -26.06 -15.31
CA LEU A 258 0.06 -25.10 -16.24
C LEU A 258 0.13 -25.61 -17.69
N SER A 259 0.22 -26.92 -17.89
CA SER A 259 0.22 -27.57 -19.23
C SER A 259 -1.18 -27.88 -19.78
N SER A 260 -2.25 -27.76 -18.97
CA SER A 260 -3.61 -28.08 -19.39
C SER A 260 -4.15 -27.15 -20.48
N GLY A 261 -3.69 -25.90 -20.51
CA GLY A 261 -4.22 -24.84 -21.37
C GLY A 261 -5.32 -24.00 -20.71
N VAL A 262 -5.59 -24.20 -19.41
CA VAL A 262 -6.38 -23.25 -18.60
C VAL A 262 -5.83 -21.85 -18.76
N LYS A 263 -6.71 -20.85 -18.92
CA LYS A 263 -6.30 -19.45 -19.02
C LYS A 263 -5.79 -18.96 -17.67
N LEU A 264 -4.56 -18.46 -17.63
CA LEU A 264 -3.92 -17.98 -16.40
C LEU A 264 -3.95 -16.45 -16.32
N ILE A 265 -4.47 -15.94 -15.19
CA ILE A 265 -4.44 -14.53 -14.82
C ILE A 265 -3.32 -14.32 -13.82
N TYR A 266 -2.43 -13.37 -14.08
CA TYR A 266 -1.36 -13.00 -13.18
C TYR A 266 -1.46 -11.53 -12.75
N HIS A 267 -0.65 -11.17 -11.77
CA HIS A 267 -0.26 -9.79 -11.51
C HIS A 267 1.25 -9.69 -11.56
N ASN A 268 1.82 -9.00 -12.57
CA ASN A 268 3.26 -9.02 -12.82
C ASN A 268 3.79 -10.44 -13.12
N GLY A 269 3.04 -11.22 -13.91
CA GLY A 269 3.37 -12.61 -14.20
C GLY A 269 4.69 -12.88 -14.94
N PRO A 270 5.37 -11.91 -15.59
CA PRO A 270 6.74 -12.16 -16.07
C PRO A 270 7.69 -12.64 -14.96
N TYR A 271 7.50 -12.18 -13.72
CA TYR A 271 8.26 -12.69 -12.57
C TYR A 271 7.96 -14.17 -12.31
N ASP A 272 6.69 -14.51 -12.15
CA ASP A 272 6.20 -15.87 -11.91
C ASP A 272 6.64 -16.82 -13.02
N GLN A 273 6.62 -16.38 -14.27
CA GLN A 273 7.05 -17.16 -15.42
C GLN A 273 8.55 -17.48 -15.36
N ILE A 274 9.40 -16.48 -15.13
CA ILE A 274 10.86 -16.69 -15.05
C ILE A 274 11.20 -17.70 -13.95
N ILE A 275 10.60 -17.56 -12.77
CA ILE A 275 10.85 -18.45 -11.65
C ILE A 275 10.26 -19.84 -11.91
N SER A 276 9.06 -19.95 -12.48
CA SER A 276 8.43 -21.22 -12.86
C SER A 276 9.28 -22.00 -13.85
N GLU A 277 9.78 -21.35 -14.91
CA GLU A 277 10.63 -21.97 -15.91
C GLU A 277 11.98 -22.42 -15.34
N ALA A 278 12.55 -21.66 -14.39
CA ALA A 278 13.76 -22.08 -13.67
C ALA A 278 13.54 -23.33 -12.80
N ASN A 279 12.28 -23.66 -12.45
CA ASN A 279 11.90 -24.91 -11.76
C ASN A 279 11.44 -26.01 -12.72
N GLY A 280 11.51 -25.78 -14.04
CA GLY A 280 11.15 -26.75 -15.07
C GLY A 280 9.67 -26.73 -15.47
N PHE A 281 8.87 -25.77 -14.99
CA PHE A 281 7.47 -25.64 -15.38
C PHE A 281 7.32 -24.76 -16.63
N LYS A 282 6.39 -25.12 -17.52
CA LYS A 282 6.05 -24.31 -18.70
C LYS A 282 4.62 -23.81 -18.61
N ILE A 283 4.46 -22.49 -18.73
CA ILE A 283 3.15 -21.84 -18.76
C ILE A 283 2.62 -21.93 -20.20
N LYS A 284 1.53 -22.69 -20.42
CA LYS A 284 0.97 -22.90 -21.76
C LYS A 284 0.05 -21.75 -22.22
N ASN A 285 -0.68 -21.14 -21.30
CA ASN A 285 -1.72 -20.16 -21.64
C ASN A 285 -1.73 -18.98 -20.65
N TYR A 286 -0.70 -18.13 -20.77
CA TYR A 286 -0.67 -16.83 -20.12
C TYR A 286 -1.74 -15.94 -20.77
N PHE A 287 -2.84 -15.69 -20.07
CA PHE A 287 -4.03 -15.06 -20.66
C PHE A 287 -4.16 -13.58 -20.30
N TRP A 288 -3.88 -13.20 -19.05
CA TRP A 288 -4.13 -11.83 -18.58
C TRP A 288 -3.12 -11.40 -17.52
N ASP A 289 -2.66 -10.15 -17.57
CA ASP A 289 -1.90 -9.52 -16.49
C ASP A 289 -2.63 -8.27 -15.97
N THR A 290 -3.03 -8.30 -14.70
CA THR A 290 -3.77 -7.19 -14.07
C THR A 290 -2.93 -5.92 -13.89
N MET A 291 -1.60 -6.02 -13.84
CA MET A 291 -0.68 -4.88 -13.83
C MET A 291 -0.61 -4.22 -15.21
N VAL A 292 -0.65 -5.00 -16.29
CA VAL A 292 -0.70 -4.48 -17.68
C VAL A 292 -2.03 -3.81 -17.94
N ALA A 293 -3.15 -4.43 -17.57
CA ALA A 293 -4.48 -3.83 -17.70
C ALA A 293 -4.56 -2.49 -16.95
N GLN A 294 -4.07 -2.43 -15.71
CA GLN A 294 -4.01 -1.18 -14.94
C GLN A 294 -3.15 -0.11 -15.63
N HIS A 295 -2.00 -0.51 -16.21
CA HIS A 295 -1.11 0.40 -16.90
C HIS A 295 -1.78 1.04 -18.13
N VAL A 296 -2.54 0.26 -18.89
CA VAL A 296 -3.27 0.73 -20.08
C VAL A 296 -4.42 1.66 -19.69
N MET A 297 -5.23 1.28 -18.71
CA MET A 297 -6.42 2.06 -18.34
C MET A 297 -6.08 3.35 -17.60
N GLN A 298 -5.09 3.30 -16.70
CA GLN A 298 -4.77 4.40 -15.79
C GLN A 298 -3.24 4.54 -15.58
N PRO A 299 -2.49 4.95 -16.62
CA PRO A 299 -1.02 4.97 -16.60
C PRO A 299 -0.41 5.90 -15.54
N GLU A 300 -1.14 6.93 -15.10
CA GLU A 300 -0.70 7.87 -14.06
C GLU A 300 -0.92 7.33 -12.63
N MET A 301 -1.72 6.27 -12.48
CA MET A 301 -2.05 5.69 -11.18
C MET A 301 -1.06 4.58 -10.81
N PRO A 302 -0.90 4.27 -9.51
CA PRO A 302 -0.12 3.10 -9.10
C PRO A 302 -0.69 1.82 -9.72
N ARG A 303 0.19 0.84 -9.94
CA ARG A 303 -0.15 -0.44 -10.57
C ARG A 303 0.18 -1.65 -9.72
N SER A 304 0.46 -1.45 -8.44
CA SER A 304 0.71 -2.57 -7.53
C SER A 304 -0.59 -3.29 -7.19
N LEU A 305 -0.51 -4.60 -6.95
CA LEU A 305 -1.66 -5.40 -6.51
C LEU A 305 -2.32 -4.79 -5.27
N ALA A 306 -1.53 -4.27 -4.33
CA ALA A 306 -2.03 -3.58 -3.15
C ALA A 306 -2.97 -2.41 -3.50
N TYR A 307 -2.56 -1.58 -4.46
CA TYR A 307 -3.35 -0.43 -4.89
C TYR A 307 -4.60 -0.87 -5.65
N ILE A 308 -4.47 -1.71 -6.68
CA ILE A 308 -5.65 -2.10 -7.47
C ILE A 308 -6.68 -2.85 -6.62
N THR A 309 -6.24 -3.73 -5.72
CA THR A 309 -7.13 -4.41 -4.76
C THR A 309 -7.87 -3.41 -3.89
N SER A 310 -7.19 -2.39 -3.38
CA SER A 310 -7.82 -1.36 -2.55
C SER A 310 -8.80 -0.46 -3.33
N VAL A 311 -8.76 -0.43 -4.66
CA VAL A 311 -9.69 0.36 -5.50
C VAL A 311 -10.84 -0.49 -6.01
N ASN A 312 -10.56 -1.72 -6.44
CA ASN A 312 -11.54 -2.56 -7.13
C ASN A 312 -12.30 -3.50 -6.19
N THR A 313 -11.74 -3.80 -5.03
CA THR A 313 -12.28 -4.84 -4.13
C THR A 313 -12.68 -4.26 -2.78
N ARG A 314 -13.33 -5.10 -1.96
CA ARG A 314 -13.68 -4.80 -0.57
C ARG A 314 -12.67 -5.35 0.43
N GLU A 315 -11.56 -5.94 -0.03
CA GLU A 315 -10.57 -6.57 0.83
C GLU A 315 -9.77 -5.51 1.61
N PRO A 316 -9.72 -5.62 2.95
CA PRO A 316 -8.86 -4.77 3.75
C PRO A 316 -7.38 -4.99 3.42
N TYR A 317 -6.56 -3.97 3.58
CA TYR A 317 -5.12 -4.10 3.36
C TYR A 317 -4.50 -5.25 4.17
N TYR A 318 -3.90 -6.22 3.47
CA TYR A 318 -3.34 -7.44 4.04
C TYR A 318 -1.86 -7.65 3.66
N LYS A 319 -1.26 -6.74 2.88
CA LYS A 319 0.09 -6.91 2.31
C LYS A 319 1.23 -6.88 3.33
N ASP A 320 0.94 -6.46 4.56
CA ASP A 320 1.90 -6.48 5.67
C ASP A 320 1.78 -7.74 6.56
N GLU A 321 0.82 -8.64 6.30
CA GLU A 321 0.59 -9.85 7.14
C GLU A 321 1.77 -10.83 7.14
N THR A 322 2.62 -10.80 6.10
CA THR A 322 3.79 -11.68 5.94
C THR A 322 5.13 -10.99 6.16
N LYS A 323 5.13 -9.73 6.62
CA LYS A 323 6.37 -9.02 6.95
C LYS A 323 7.02 -9.64 8.19
N GLY A 324 8.31 -9.92 8.08
CA GLY A 324 9.12 -10.43 9.20
C GLY A 324 9.73 -9.32 10.05
N ASP A 325 10.81 -9.67 10.77
CA ASP A 325 11.52 -8.78 11.69
C ASP A 325 12.09 -7.50 11.03
N GLU A 326 12.26 -7.50 9.70
CA GLU A 326 12.92 -6.44 8.93
C GLU A 326 11.97 -5.56 8.09
N ASP A 327 10.67 -5.45 8.42
CA ASP A 327 9.63 -4.74 7.63
C ASP A 327 9.52 -5.19 6.15
N THR A 328 10.20 -6.26 5.76
CA THR A 328 10.23 -6.77 4.39
C THR A 328 9.75 -8.21 4.35
N LYS A 329 9.32 -8.66 3.16
CA LYS A 329 9.04 -10.06 2.85
C LYS A 329 10.32 -10.91 2.73
N SER A 330 11.40 -10.52 3.42
CA SER A 330 12.66 -11.26 3.46
C SER A 330 12.63 -12.16 4.69
N TRP A 331 12.28 -13.42 4.49
CA TRP A 331 12.14 -14.37 5.59
C TRP A 331 13.51 -14.94 5.96
N THR A 332 13.98 -14.63 7.17
CA THR A 332 15.18 -15.25 7.71
C THR A 332 14.93 -16.74 7.97
N HIS A 333 15.99 -17.56 7.99
CA HIS A 333 15.87 -18.97 8.36
C HIS A 333 15.17 -19.16 9.72
N LYS A 334 15.44 -18.25 10.67
CA LYS A 334 14.78 -18.22 11.98
C LYS A 334 13.28 -17.93 11.86
N TRP A 335 12.88 -16.97 11.04
CA TRP A 335 11.47 -16.64 10.81
C TRP A 335 10.73 -17.80 10.15
N TRP A 336 11.35 -18.44 9.15
CA TRP A 336 10.77 -19.56 8.41
C TRP A 336 10.71 -20.88 9.21
N ALA A 337 11.53 -21.03 10.25
CA ALA A 337 11.50 -22.19 11.14
C ALA A 337 10.19 -22.29 11.95
N VAL A 338 9.48 -21.19 12.14
CA VAL A 338 8.21 -21.12 12.86
C VAL A 338 7.07 -21.54 11.92
N LEU A 339 6.32 -22.60 12.27
CA LEU A 339 5.29 -23.17 11.39
C LEU A 339 4.15 -22.19 11.10
N GLU A 340 3.74 -21.41 12.11
CA GLU A 340 2.69 -20.40 11.98
C GLU A 340 3.05 -19.32 10.96
N ASN A 341 4.35 -19.05 10.77
CA ASN A 341 4.81 -18.08 9.79
C ASN A 341 4.70 -18.62 8.35
N ARG A 342 4.85 -19.94 8.15
CA ARG A 342 4.62 -20.57 6.84
C ARG A 342 3.15 -20.51 6.46
N GLU A 343 2.27 -20.83 7.41
CA GLU A 343 0.82 -20.75 7.22
C GLU A 343 0.37 -19.32 6.84
N LYS A 344 0.99 -18.28 7.42
CA LYS A 344 0.72 -16.89 7.00
C LYS A 344 1.07 -16.65 5.54
N VAL A 345 2.18 -17.21 5.06
CA VAL A 345 2.59 -17.08 3.64
C VAL A 345 1.61 -17.79 2.72
N TYR A 346 1.15 -18.99 3.08
CA TYR A 346 0.19 -19.73 2.25
C TYR A 346 -1.18 -19.03 2.19
N ARG A 347 -1.66 -18.51 3.33
CA ARG A 347 -2.90 -17.70 3.38
C ARG A 347 -2.77 -16.41 2.58
N TYR A 348 -1.59 -15.79 2.64
CA TYR A 348 -1.29 -14.59 1.89
C TYR A 348 -1.33 -14.83 0.38
N ASN A 349 -0.69 -15.91 -0.09
CA ASN A 349 -0.73 -16.34 -1.49
C ASN A 349 -2.18 -16.59 -1.96
N CYS A 350 -3.00 -17.31 -1.17
CA CYS A 350 -4.43 -17.47 -1.48
C CYS A 350 -5.18 -16.12 -1.64
N LYS A 351 -4.86 -15.12 -0.79
CA LYS A 351 -5.45 -13.78 -0.93
C LYS A 351 -4.97 -13.08 -2.19
N ASP A 352 -3.69 -13.21 -2.54
CA ASP A 352 -3.13 -12.63 -3.76
C ASP A 352 -3.81 -13.19 -5.01
N ASP A 353 -4.04 -14.50 -5.09
CA ASP A 353 -4.76 -15.10 -6.22
C ASP A 353 -6.22 -14.63 -6.28
N ALA A 354 -6.95 -14.74 -5.17
CA ALA A 354 -8.37 -14.41 -5.12
C ALA A 354 -8.62 -12.94 -5.47
N ARG A 355 -7.73 -12.05 -5.02
CA ARG A 355 -7.80 -10.63 -5.36
C ARG A 355 -7.30 -10.34 -6.76
N THR A 356 -6.34 -11.08 -7.28
CA THR A 356 -5.94 -10.98 -8.69
C THR A 356 -7.11 -11.37 -9.60
N PHE A 357 -7.85 -12.43 -9.27
CA PHE A 357 -9.06 -12.81 -10.00
C PHE A 357 -10.16 -11.74 -9.91
N GLU A 358 -10.44 -11.22 -8.71
CA GLU A 358 -11.45 -10.16 -8.53
C GLU A 358 -11.09 -8.88 -9.29
N ASN A 359 -9.81 -8.49 -9.26
CA ASN A 359 -9.30 -7.37 -10.06
C ASN A 359 -9.51 -7.60 -11.55
N TYR A 360 -9.20 -8.79 -12.06
CA TYR A 360 -9.46 -9.14 -13.47
C TYR A 360 -10.93 -8.92 -13.84
N LEU A 361 -11.89 -9.37 -13.02
CA LEU A 361 -13.31 -9.19 -13.32
C LEU A 361 -13.73 -7.72 -13.45
N VAL A 362 -13.15 -6.84 -12.62
CA VAL A 362 -13.40 -5.39 -12.70
C VAL A 362 -12.72 -4.80 -13.93
N GLN A 363 -11.45 -5.14 -14.14
CA GLN A 363 -10.62 -4.60 -15.20
C GLN A 363 -11.08 -5.05 -16.59
N GLU A 364 -11.48 -6.30 -16.78
CA GLU A 364 -12.00 -6.80 -18.06
C GLU A 364 -13.24 -5.99 -18.46
N LYS A 365 -14.17 -5.78 -17.53
CA LYS A 365 -15.37 -4.98 -17.79
C LYS A 365 -15.04 -3.52 -18.12
N GLU A 366 -14.13 -2.90 -17.37
CA GLU A 366 -13.71 -1.51 -17.61
C GLU A 366 -12.97 -1.37 -18.94
N LEU A 367 -12.05 -2.30 -19.23
CA LEU A 367 -11.27 -2.34 -20.47
C LEU A 367 -12.18 -2.53 -21.69
N SER A 368 -13.14 -3.45 -21.61
CA SER A 368 -14.11 -3.76 -22.66
C SER A 368 -15.12 -2.64 -22.94
N SER A 369 -15.42 -1.81 -21.94
CA SER A 369 -16.35 -0.68 -22.07
C SER A 369 -15.67 0.69 -22.20
N GLY A 370 -14.35 0.72 -22.14
CA GLY A 370 -13.54 1.94 -22.17
C GLY A 370 -13.27 2.49 -23.58
N PRO A 371 -12.35 3.47 -23.70
CA PRO A 371 -11.87 3.99 -24.96
C PRO A 371 -11.43 2.89 -25.95
N ARG A 372 -11.78 3.07 -27.23
CA ARG A 372 -11.48 2.09 -28.31
C ARG A 372 -10.01 1.68 -28.43
N GLY A 373 -9.08 2.54 -27.99
CA GLY A 373 -7.64 2.27 -28.03
C GLY A 373 -7.14 1.32 -26.94
N TRP A 374 -7.92 1.09 -25.87
CA TRP A 374 -7.44 0.29 -24.74
C TRP A 374 -7.21 -1.18 -25.07
N ILE A 375 -8.16 -1.85 -25.73
CA ILE A 375 -8.01 -3.28 -26.08
C ILE A 375 -6.79 -3.49 -26.99
N PRO A 376 -6.62 -2.78 -28.12
CA PRO A 376 -5.43 -2.96 -28.96
C PRO A 376 -4.11 -2.68 -28.24
N THR A 377 -4.07 -1.68 -27.34
CA THR A 377 -2.87 -1.40 -26.54
C THR A 377 -2.62 -2.51 -25.52
N PHE A 378 -3.64 -3.01 -24.83
CA PHE A 378 -3.51 -4.13 -23.90
C PHE A 378 -3.01 -5.39 -24.61
N ASP A 379 -3.60 -5.73 -25.76
CA ASP A 379 -3.19 -6.89 -26.56
C ASP A 379 -1.73 -6.78 -27.02
N PHE A 380 -1.31 -5.58 -27.44
CA PHE A 380 0.08 -5.29 -27.79
C PHE A 380 1.01 -5.50 -26.59
N GLU A 381 0.75 -4.86 -25.45
CA GLU A 381 1.57 -4.99 -24.25
C GLU A 381 1.66 -6.43 -23.74
N MET A 382 0.56 -7.18 -23.79
CA MET A 382 0.53 -8.61 -23.46
C MET A 382 1.39 -9.44 -24.43
N SER A 383 1.42 -9.08 -25.72
CA SER A 383 2.23 -9.77 -26.73
C SER A 383 3.74 -9.58 -26.56
N GLU A 384 4.17 -8.54 -25.85
CA GLU A 384 5.58 -8.24 -25.58
C GLU A 384 6.13 -9.00 -24.36
N ILE A 385 5.27 -9.57 -23.49
CA ILE A 385 5.68 -10.31 -22.30
C ILE A 385 6.69 -11.44 -22.63
N PRO A 386 6.45 -12.33 -23.62
CA PRO A 386 7.40 -13.39 -23.94
C PRO A 386 8.76 -12.90 -24.44
N VAL A 387 8.82 -11.69 -25.00
CA VAL A 387 10.08 -11.04 -25.40
C VAL A 387 10.80 -10.52 -24.16
N GLY A 388 10.09 -9.81 -23.28
CA GLY A 388 10.63 -9.28 -22.02
C GLY A 388 11.18 -10.37 -21.09
N VAL A 389 10.47 -11.50 -20.98
CA VAL A 389 10.92 -12.68 -20.22
C VAL A 389 12.22 -13.23 -20.79
N ARG A 390 12.31 -13.41 -22.11
CA ARG A 390 13.51 -13.94 -22.78
C ARG A 390 14.72 -13.02 -22.63
N ILE A 391 14.54 -11.70 -22.76
CA ILE A 391 15.60 -10.72 -22.53
C ILE A 391 16.11 -10.82 -21.08
N SER A 392 15.19 -10.92 -20.12
CA SER A 392 15.50 -11.01 -18.70
C SER A 392 16.25 -12.29 -18.34
N GLN A 393 15.87 -13.43 -18.92
CA GLN A 393 16.56 -14.72 -18.74
C GLN A 393 17.94 -14.76 -19.41
N ALA A 394 18.08 -14.14 -20.59
CA ALA A 394 19.37 -14.07 -21.28
C ALA A 394 20.39 -13.25 -20.48
N GLY A 395 19.93 -12.17 -19.83
CA GLY A 395 20.78 -11.27 -19.07
C GLY A 395 21.82 -10.56 -19.95
N MET A 396 22.86 -10.02 -19.30
CA MET A 396 23.96 -9.34 -19.99
C MET A 396 25.28 -9.77 -19.36
N LEU A 397 26.18 -10.31 -20.18
CA LEU A 397 27.52 -10.68 -19.72
C LEU A 397 28.27 -9.43 -19.25
N ARG A 398 28.94 -9.56 -18.10
CA ARG A 398 29.75 -8.50 -17.50
C ARG A 398 31.19 -8.97 -17.39
N ASP A 399 32.14 -8.14 -17.82
CA ASP A 399 33.57 -8.40 -17.59
C ASP A 399 33.89 -8.19 -16.10
N GLU A 400 33.94 -9.29 -15.35
CA GLU A 400 34.25 -9.30 -13.92
C GLU A 400 35.69 -8.88 -13.61
N LYS A 401 36.63 -9.03 -14.56
CA LYS A 401 38.00 -8.55 -14.37
C LYS A 401 38.02 -7.04 -14.48
N LYS A 402 37.47 -6.49 -15.57
CA LYS A 402 37.41 -5.04 -15.78
C LYS A 402 36.59 -4.33 -14.71
N HIS A 403 35.48 -4.92 -14.27
CA HIS A 403 34.68 -4.41 -13.16
C HIS A 403 35.50 -4.33 -11.86
N ARG A 404 36.30 -5.35 -11.52
CA ARG A 404 37.19 -5.33 -10.35
C ARG A 404 38.32 -4.30 -10.49
N GLU A 405 38.93 -4.19 -11.67
CA GLU A 405 39.97 -3.19 -11.96
C GLU A 405 39.43 -1.76 -11.81
N LEU A 406 38.30 -1.45 -12.42
CA LEU A 406 37.64 -0.14 -12.32
C LEU A 406 37.25 0.15 -10.87
N LYS A 407 36.69 -0.83 -10.16
CA LYS A 407 36.35 -0.68 -8.74
C LYS A 407 37.59 -0.39 -7.89
N ALA A 408 38.70 -1.07 -8.12
CA ALA A 408 39.96 -0.84 -7.40
C ALA A 408 40.54 0.56 -7.70
N ALA A 409 40.54 0.97 -8.97
CA ALA A 409 41.00 2.30 -9.37
C ALA A 409 40.15 3.42 -8.73
N LEU A 410 38.82 3.27 -8.74
CA LEU A 410 37.91 4.23 -8.10
C LEU A 410 38.08 4.26 -6.58
N LEU A 411 38.30 3.11 -5.93
CA LEU A 411 38.58 3.05 -4.50
C LEU A 411 39.90 3.74 -4.14
N TYR A 412 40.93 3.61 -4.99
CA TYR A 412 42.19 4.31 -4.80
C TYR A 412 42.02 5.82 -4.92
N ILE A 413 41.37 6.29 -5.99
CA ILE A 413 41.07 7.72 -6.19
C ILE A 413 40.23 8.26 -5.03
N TRP A 414 39.20 7.53 -4.62
CA TRP A 414 38.37 7.90 -3.46
C TRP A 414 39.19 8.00 -2.18
N ALA A 415 40.09 7.04 -1.92
CA ALA A 415 40.93 7.03 -0.72
C ALA A 415 41.90 8.22 -0.69
N ASP A 416 42.45 8.61 -1.84
CA ASP A 416 43.33 9.77 -1.96
C ASP A 416 42.58 11.07 -1.63
N PHE A 417 41.42 11.31 -2.26
CA PHE A 417 40.57 12.46 -1.93
C PHE A 417 40.08 12.45 -0.48
N GLN A 418 39.72 11.28 0.05
CA GLN A 418 39.29 11.14 1.44
C GLN A 418 40.44 11.45 2.41
N SER A 419 41.68 11.06 2.08
CA SER A 419 42.88 11.39 2.85
C SER A 419 43.17 12.89 2.81
N ALA A 420 43.17 13.49 1.63
CA ALA A 420 43.34 14.93 1.45
C ALA A 420 42.30 15.73 2.27
N LEU A 421 41.02 15.33 2.20
CA LEU A 421 39.95 15.94 2.98
C LEU A 421 40.18 15.79 4.50
N ASN A 422 40.55 14.59 4.96
CA ASN A 422 40.80 14.37 6.38
C ASN A 422 41.95 15.24 6.89
N ASN A 423 43.00 15.42 6.08
CA ASN A 423 44.14 16.27 6.42
C ASN A 423 43.76 17.75 6.46
N LEU A 424 42.99 18.23 5.46
CA LEU A 424 42.50 19.62 5.43
C LEU A 424 41.60 19.94 6.64
N VAL A 425 40.80 18.98 7.10
CA VAL A 425 39.88 19.16 8.23
C VAL A 425 40.56 18.82 9.57
N GLY A 426 41.71 18.15 9.56
CA GLY A 426 42.44 17.71 10.76
C GLY A 426 41.82 16.52 11.49
N ARG A 427 40.85 15.82 10.88
CA ARG A 427 40.19 14.62 11.44
C ARG A 427 39.52 13.78 10.37
N LYS A 428 39.14 12.56 10.72
CA LYS A 428 38.38 11.68 9.83
C LYS A 428 36.98 12.25 9.56
N VAL A 429 36.64 12.46 8.30
CA VAL A 429 35.33 12.94 7.83
C VAL A 429 34.54 11.80 7.20
N ASN A 430 33.26 11.67 7.56
CA ASN A 430 32.36 10.69 6.94
C ASN A 430 31.55 11.34 5.81
N THR A 431 32.07 11.22 4.59
CA THR A 431 31.48 11.77 3.36
C THR A 431 30.15 11.13 2.96
N ASN A 432 29.84 9.93 3.47
CA ASN A 432 28.56 9.25 3.21
C ASN A 432 27.38 9.82 4.01
N SER A 433 27.62 10.72 4.96
CA SER A 433 26.58 11.29 5.80
C SER A 433 26.35 12.75 5.44
N SER A 434 25.32 13.00 4.61
CA SER A 434 24.91 14.36 4.24
C SER A 434 24.68 15.26 5.47
N LYS A 435 24.16 14.70 6.58
CA LYS A 435 23.99 15.43 7.84
C LYS A 435 25.33 15.89 8.44
N GLN A 436 26.33 15.00 8.48
CA GLN A 436 27.66 15.33 9.01
C GLN A 436 28.39 16.31 8.08
N MET A 437 28.24 16.16 6.76
CA MET A 437 28.81 17.09 5.79
C MET A 437 28.19 18.49 5.89
N CYS A 438 26.88 18.62 6.07
CA CYS A 438 26.24 19.92 6.29
C CYS A 438 26.76 20.62 7.55
N ALA A 439 26.98 19.86 8.64
CA ALA A 439 27.52 20.42 9.88
C ALA A 439 28.95 20.93 9.68
N LEU A 440 29.80 20.13 9.03
CA LEU A 440 31.17 20.53 8.70
C LEU A 440 31.19 21.79 7.82
N LEU A 441 30.44 21.83 6.73
CA LEU A 441 30.50 22.92 5.76
C LEU A 441 29.91 24.24 6.30
N TYR A 442 28.76 24.16 6.98
CA TYR A 442 27.99 25.37 7.33
C TYR A 442 28.21 25.81 8.77
N ASP A 443 28.31 24.86 9.69
CA ASP A 443 28.42 25.18 11.12
C ASP A 443 29.89 25.34 11.54
N GLU A 444 30.79 24.48 11.04
CA GLU A 444 32.23 24.52 11.40
C GLU A 444 33.05 25.43 10.47
N LEU A 445 32.92 25.28 9.15
CA LEU A 445 33.67 26.08 8.17
C LEU A 445 33.00 27.42 7.83
N GLY A 446 31.75 27.64 8.25
CA GLY A 446 31.03 28.90 8.07
C GLY A 446 30.63 29.22 6.61
N LEU A 447 30.58 28.23 5.72
CA LEU A 447 30.18 28.43 4.33
C LEU A 447 28.68 28.75 4.21
N LYS A 448 28.29 29.36 3.07
CA LYS A 448 26.90 29.75 2.83
C LYS A 448 25.97 28.53 2.75
N GLU A 449 25.02 28.45 3.67
CA GLU A 449 24.07 27.32 3.77
C GLU A 449 23.28 27.11 2.46
N LYS A 450 23.28 25.87 1.96
CA LYS A 450 22.46 25.44 0.82
C LYS A 450 21.32 24.55 1.30
N ARG A 451 20.16 24.67 0.63
CA ARG A 451 18.95 23.92 0.97
C ARG A 451 18.29 23.36 -0.27
N LYS A 452 17.67 22.20 -0.12
CA LYS A 452 16.76 21.61 -1.12
C LYS A 452 15.44 21.21 -0.49
N ARG A 453 14.43 20.94 -1.30
CA ARG A 453 13.19 20.35 -0.84
C ARG A 453 13.36 18.83 -0.72
N ASP A 454 13.00 18.27 0.43
CA ASP A 454 12.94 16.82 0.61
C ASP A 454 11.72 16.23 -0.11
N LYS A 455 11.57 14.90 -0.07
CA LYS A 455 10.43 14.16 -0.64
C LYS A 455 9.06 14.60 -0.11
N ASN A 456 9.02 15.32 1.01
CA ASN A 456 7.81 15.86 1.63
C ASN A 456 7.66 17.37 1.36
N GLY A 457 8.49 17.96 0.49
CA GLY A 457 8.47 19.37 0.14
C GLY A 457 9.09 20.31 1.19
N LYS A 458 9.69 19.77 2.26
CA LYS A 458 10.31 20.57 3.33
C LYS A 458 11.72 20.99 2.92
N TRP A 459 12.04 22.27 3.12
CA TRP A 459 13.42 22.75 2.98
C TRP A 459 14.32 22.09 4.03
N VAL A 460 15.35 21.40 3.56
CA VAL A 460 16.38 20.75 4.36
C VAL A 460 17.75 21.20 3.90
N ARG A 461 18.70 21.32 4.83
CA ARG A 461 20.12 21.50 4.51
C ARG A 461 20.57 20.34 3.61
N THR A 462 21.40 20.65 2.63
CA THR A 462 21.91 19.65 1.68
C THR A 462 23.40 19.80 1.48
N ALA A 463 24.06 18.68 1.21
CA ALA A 463 25.46 18.62 0.81
C ALA A 463 25.58 17.62 -0.35
N ASP A 464 24.62 17.65 -1.26
CA ASP A 464 24.69 16.96 -2.54
C ASP A 464 25.60 17.70 -3.51
N GLU A 465 25.89 17.06 -4.64
CA GLU A 465 26.82 17.56 -5.65
C GLU A 465 26.51 19.00 -6.07
N ASP A 466 25.26 19.31 -6.45
CA ASP A 466 24.85 20.66 -6.84
C ASP A 466 25.11 21.69 -5.73
N ALA A 467 24.84 21.33 -4.49
CA ALA A 467 25.09 22.20 -3.35
C ALA A 467 26.59 22.46 -3.18
N LEU A 468 27.42 21.41 -3.23
CA LEU A 468 28.88 21.49 -3.08
C LEU A 468 29.54 22.30 -4.20
N VAL A 469 29.15 22.07 -5.46
CA VAL A 469 29.68 22.79 -6.63
C VAL A 469 29.34 24.28 -6.58
N SER A 470 28.22 24.63 -5.93
CA SER A 470 27.75 26.02 -5.85
C SER A 470 28.27 26.82 -4.64
N LEU A 471 29.05 26.20 -3.75
CA LEU A 471 29.71 26.86 -2.61
C LEU A 471 30.96 27.59 -3.09
#